data_AF-A0A427K449-F1
#
_entry.id   AF-A0A427K449-F1
#
_cell.length_a   1.000
_cell.length_b   1.000
_cell.length_c   1.000
_cell.angle_alpha   90.00
_cell.angle_beta   90.00
_cell.angle_gamma   90.00
#
_symmetry.space_group_name_H-M   'P 1'
#
loop_
_entity.id
_entity.type
_entity.pdbx_description
1 polymer ?
#
loop_
_entity_poly.entity_id
_entity_poly.type
_entity_poly.pdbx_seq_one_letter_code
_entity_poly.pdbx_strand_id
1 'polypeptide(L)'
;MRYLPLLLLCLLAQGCTQTQKSLGETVKLALLGPDDVEVTAEQVEGLPYASMYLRVNNGQRIFVVLGFDENGQQKWITRDRTMIVTQHGRVVKTLGLADNLHEVSNLAQDPLADPLHLSDGAGWTRQLTWSAEGRFHAATAISRFTRLQDQVLDLTGHRVACRVWQEEVTAEGKTWHNIFWIDTTTGQVRQSRQTLGGDDVSVETTILKPAKS
;
A
#
# COMPACT_ATOMS: atom_id res chain seq x y z
N MET A 1 -9.90 -58.28 -35.11
CA MET A 1 -8.85 -57.54 -34.39
C MET A 1 -8.37 -56.27 -35.12
N ARG A 2 -9.22 -55.59 -35.93
CA ARG A 2 -8.79 -54.47 -36.81
C ARG A 2 -9.22 -53.06 -36.35
N TYR A 3 -9.73 -52.93 -35.11
CA TYR A 3 -10.14 -51.66 -34.51
C TYR A 3 -9.44 -51.37 -33.16
N LEU A 4 -8.60 -52.31 -32.70
CA LEU A 4 -7.85 -52.19 -31.45
C LEU A 4 -6.85 -51.01 -31.42
N PRO A 5 -6.11 -50.68 -32.51
CA PRO A 5 -5.20 -49.53 -32.47
C PRO A 5 -5.96 -48.19 -32.48
N LEU A 6 -7.18 -48.15 -33.03
CA LEU A 6 -8.01 -46.94 -33.04
C LEU A 6 -8.61 -46.66 -31.66
N LEU A 7 -8.99 -47.71 -30.92
CA LEU A 7 -9.46 -47.62 -29.52
C LEU A 7 -8.33 -47.19 -28.57
N LEU A 8 -7.09 -47.66 -28.79
CA LEU A 8 -5.93 -47.27 -27.96
C LEU A 8 -5.56 -45.79 -28.14
N LEU A 9 -5.71 -45.25 -29.36
CA LEU A 9 -5.44 -43.84 -29.66
C LEU A 9 -6.50 -42.89 -29.06
N CYS A 10 -7.76 -43.32 -29.00
CA CYS A 10 -8.84 -42.58 -28.33
C CYS A 10 -8.70 -42.55 -26.80
N LEU A 11 -8.09 -43.58 -26.19
CA LEU A 11 -7.82 -43.61 -24.73
C LEU A 11 -6.72 -42.62 -24.32
N LEU A 12 -5.77 -42.28 -25.21
CA LEU A 12 -4.70 -41.32 -24.93
C LEU A 12 -5.14 -39.85 -25.05
N ALA A 13 -6.32 -39.59 -25.64
CA ALA A 13 -6.86 -38.23 -25.81
C ALA A 13 -7.81 -37.79 -24.68
N GLN A 14 -8.08 -38.63 -23.68
CA GLN A 14 -8.98 -38.32 -22.55
C GLN A 14 -8.27 -37.61 -21.36
N GLY A 15 -7.01 -37.19 -21.54
CA GLY A 15 -6.17 -36.61 -20.49
C GLY A 15 -6.13 -35.09 -20.44
N CYS A 16 -7.23 -34.37 -20.66
CA CYS A 16 -7.31 -32.95 -20.29
C CYS A 16 -7.78 -32.84 -18.83
N THR A 17 -6.86 -33.09 -17.90
CA THR A 17 -7.11 -32.96 -16.45
C THR A 17 -6.72 -31.57 -15.95
N GLN A 18 -7.46 -31.07 -14.95
CA GLN A 18 -7.22 -29.82 -14.21
C GLN A 18 -5.79 -29.68 -13.66
N THR A 19 -5.04 -30.78 -13.52
CA THR A 19 -3.71 -30.85 -12.93
C THR A 19 -2.61 -30.22 -13.78
N GLN A 20 -2.76 -30.12 -15.10
CA GLN A 20 -1.76 -29.45 -15.96
C GLN A 20 -1.79 -27.93 -15.81
N LYS A 21 -2.99 -27.34 -15.58
CA LYS A 21 -3.12 -25.91 -15.27
C LYS A 21 -2.51 -25.58 -13.91
N SER A 22 -2.76 -26.40 -12.89
CA SER A 22 -2.24 -26.14 -11.54
C SER A 22 -0.72 -26.22 -11.47
N LEU A 23 -0.07 -27.10 -12.26
CA LEU A 23 1.39 -27.19 -12.30
C LEU A 23 2.00 -25.95 -12.95
N GLY A 24 1.40 -25.45 -14.03
CA GLY A 24 1.80 -24.19 -14.67
C GLY A 24 1.61 -22.98 -13.76
N GLU A 25 0.50 -22.91 -13.04
CA GLU A 25 0.23 -21.87 -12.03
C GLU A 25 1.21 -21.96 -10.85
N THR A 26 1.57 -23.17 -10.39
CA THR A 26 2.54 -23.36 -9.31
C THR A 26 3.95 -22.96 -9.74
N VAL A 27 4.36 -23.28 -10.97
CA VAL A 27 5.65 -22.86 -11.52
C VAL A 27 5.67 -21.35 -11.77
N LYS A 28 4.58 -20.76 -12.28
CA LYS A 28 4.41 -19.32 -12.41
C LYS A 28 4.48 -18.63 -11.05
N LEU A 29 3.80 -19.16 -10.04
CA LEU A 29 3.82 -18.66 -8.65
C LEU A 29 5.21 -18.76 -8.02
N ALA A 30 5.94 -19.84 -8.28
CA ALA A 30 7.31 -20.02 -7.79
C ALA A 30 8.34 -19.12 -8.50
N LEU A 31 8.09 -18.73 -9.75
CA LEU A 31 9.00 -17.90 -10.56
C LEU A 31 8.66 -16.39 -10.49
N LEU A 32 7.38 -16.03 -10.39
CA LEU A 32 6.90 -14.64 -10.48
C LEU A 32 6.25 -14.14 -9.17
N GLY A 33 6.05 -15.01 -8.18
CA GLY A 33 5.28 -14.68 -6.96
C GLY A 33 3.77 -14.71 -7.20
N PRO A 34 2.95 -14.51 -6.15
CA PRO A 34 1.50 -14.52 -6.30
C PRO A 34 1.04 -13.29 -7.08
N ASP A 35 0.07 -13.46 -7.97
CA ASP A 35 -0.49 -12.35 -8.74
C ASP A 35 -1.04 -11.29 -7.76
N ASP A 36 -0.75 -10.00 -8.00
CA ASP A 36 -1.31 -8.91 -7.20
C ASP A 36 -2.84 -8.96 -7.24
N VAL A 37 -3.51 -8.61 -6.13
CA VAL A 37 -4.96 -8.48 -6.15
C VAL A 37 -5.36 -7.33 -7.09
N GLU A 38 -6.30 -7.60 -7.99
CA GLU A 38 -6.96 -6.62 -8.85
C GLU A 38 -8.48 -6.68 -8.64
N VAL A 39 -9.07 -5.53 -8.34
CA VAL A 39 -10.51 -5.31 -8.23
C VAL A 39 -10.97 -4.37 -9.33
N THR A 40 -12.18 -4.60 -9.85
CA THR A 40 -12.76 -3.77 -10.92
C THR A 40 -13.38 -2.48 -10.37
N ALA A 41 -13.63 -1.51 -11.26
CA ALA A 41 -14.31 -0.26 -10.90
C ALA A 41 -15.68 -0.52 -10.26
N GLU A 42 -16.47 -1.41 -10.86
CA GLU A 42 -17.81 -1.76 -10.41
C GLU A 42 -17.78 -2.41 -9.02
N GLN A 43 -16.78 -3.26 -8.77
CA GLN A 43 -16.58 -3.87 -7.46
C GLN A 43 -16.27 -2.81 -6.40
N VAL A 44 -15.37 -1.87 -6.69
CA VAL A 44 -15.02 -0.79 -5.76
C VAL A 44 -16.20 0.15 -5.52
N GLU A 45 -16.92 0.54 -6.57
CA GLU A 45 -18.07 1.43 -6.49
C GLU A 45 -19.22 0.84 -5.66
N GLY A 46 -19.45 -0.48 -5.79
CA GLY A 46 -20.48 -1.20 -5.04
C GLY A 46 -20.21 -1.35 -3.54
N LEU A 47 -19.00 -1.07 -3.05
CA LEU A 47 -18.67 -1.22 -1.64
C LEU A 47 -19.29 -0.08 -0.81
N PRO A 48 -19.92 -0.37 0.34
CA PRO A 48 -20.44 0.68 1.22
C PRO A 48 -19.34 1.38 2.05
N TYR A 49 -18.12 0.84 2.05
CA TYR A 49 -16.98 1.32 2.85
C TYR A 49 -15.84 1.83 1.98
N ALA A 50 -14.93 2.61 2.58
CA ALA A 50 -13.67 2.98 1.97
C ALA A 50 -12.75 1.77 1.79
N SER A 51 -11.92 1.83 0.75
CA SER A 51 -11.02 0.73 0.39
C SER A 51 -9.74 1.23 -0.25
N MET A 52 -8.68 0.44 -0.09
CA MET A 52 -7.38 0.72 -0.65
C MET A 52 -6.65 -0.56 -1.06
N TYR A 53 -5.71 -0.43 -1.98
CA TYR A 53 -4.60 -1.38 -2.05
C TYR A 53 -3.55 -1.03 -1.01
N LEU A 54 -3.00 -2.07 -0.39
CA LEU A 54 -1.89 -1.99 0.55
C LEU A 54 -0.79 -2.95 0.08
N ARG A 55 0.46 -2.50 0.14
CA ARG A 55 1.65 -3.35 -0.01
C ARG A 55 2.62 -3.03 1.11
N VAL A 56 3.18 -4.06 1.73
CA VAL A 56 4.22 -3.92 2.77
C VAL A 56 5.47 -4.66 2.32
N ASN A 57 6.65 -4.06 2.50
CA ASN A 57 7.97 -4.63 2.21
C ASN A 57 8.10 -5.24 0.80
N ASN A 58 7.63 -4.52 -0.22
CA ASN A 58 7.60 -4.97 -1.61
C ASN A 58 6.89 -6.32 -1.82
N GLY A 59 6.07 -6.75 -0.86
CA GLY A 59 5.31 -7.99 -0.92
C GLY A 59 4.12 -7.91 -1.89
N GLN A 60 3.23 -8.89 -1.77
CA GLN A 60 2.01 -8.92 -2.57
C GLN A 60 1.14 -7.70 -2.25
N ARG A 61 0.59 -7.06 -3.29
CA ARG A 61 -0.46 -6.06 -3.11
C ARG A 61 -1.75 -6.75 -2.68
N ILE A 62 -2.31 -6.30 -1.56
CA ILE A 62 -3.57 -6.80 -1.02
C ILE A 62 -4.65 -5.73 -1.04
N PHE A 63 -5.90 -6.17 -1.13
CA PHE A 63 -7.08 -5.31 -1.00
C PHE A 63 -7.51 -5.22 0.47
N VAL A 64 -7.69 -3.99 0.97
CA VAL A 64 -8.02 -3.71 2.37
C VAL A 64 -9.19 -2.75 2.43
N VAL A 65 -10.07 -2.96 3.41
CA VAL A 65 -11.20 -2.08 3.72
C VAL A 65 -10.94 -1.30 5.00
N LEU A 66 -11.54 -0.11 5.09
CA LEU A 66 -11.49 0.69 6.30
C LEU A 66 -12.30 0.02 7.40
N GLY A 67 -11.66 -0.27 8.53
CA GLY A 67 -12.34 -0.82 9.71
C GLY A 67 -12.97 0.27 10.56
N PHE A 68 -12.20 1.32 10.87
CA PHE A 68 -12.64 2.41 11.75
C PHE A 68 -12.04 3.74 11.29
N ASP A 69 -12.77 4.83 11.51
CA ASP A 69 -12.30 6.21 11.38
C ASP A 69 -12.61 6.95 12.69
N GLU A 70 -11.58 7.26 13.46
CA GLU A 70 -11.72 7.82 14.80
C GLU A 70 -10.66 8.90 15.01
N ASN A 71 -11.07 10.09 15.45
CA ASN A 71 -10.17 11.23 15.72
C ASN A 71 -9.25 11.59 14.54
N GLY A 72 -9.75 11.46 13.31
CA GLY A 72 -8.99 11.72 12.08
C GLY A 72 -7.99 10.61 11.71
N GLN A 73 -8.03 9.47 12.41
CA GLN A 73 -7.21 8.30 12.14
C GLN A 73 -8.03 7.17 11.54
N GLN A 74 -7.61 6.74 10.35
CA GLN A 74 -8.17 5.63 9.61
C GLN A 74 -7.42 4.34 9.93
N LYS A 75 -8.15 3.33 10.41
CA LYS A 75 -7.62 2.01 10.80
C LYS A 75 -7.97 1.00 9.73
N TRP A 76 -6.98 0.59 8.96
CA TRP A 76 -7.09 -0.38 7.88
C TRP A 76 -6.70 -1.75 8.41
N ILE A 77 -7.62 -2.71 8.33
CA ILE A 77 -7.42 -4.04 8.92
C ILE A 77 -7.42 -5.08 7.81
N THR A 78 -6.34 -5.84 7.74
CA THR A 78 -6.16 -6.93 6.79
C THR A 78 -6.78 -8.24 7.32
N ARG A 79 -6.93 -9.24 6.44
CA ARG A 79 -7.49 -10.55 6.81
C ARG A 79 -6.65 -11.28 7.87
N ASP A 80 -5.34 -11.12 7.85
CA ASP A 80 -4.41 -11.70 8.83
C ASP A 80 -4.30 -10.89 10.14
N ARG A 81 -5.19 -9.90 10.33
CA ARG A 81 -5.28 -9.03 11.52
C ARG A 81 -4.09 -8.08 11.69
N THR A 82 -3.32 -7.84 10.63
CA THR A 82 -2.43 -6.68 10.57
C THR A 82 -3.29 -5.41 10.51
N MET A 83 -2.87 -4.38 11.24
CA MET A 83 -3.52 -3.07 11.23
C MET A 83 -2.51 -2.01 10.81
N ILE A 84 -2.90 -1.20 9.82
CA ILE A 84 -2.19 0.02 9.44
C ILE A 84 -3.09 1.20 9.82
N VAL A 85 -2.55 2.15 10.57
CA VAL A 85 -3.26 3.37 10.95
C VAL A 85 -2.69 4.52 10.14
N THR A 86 -3.57 5.25 9.46
CA THR A 86 -3.19 6.43 8.67
C THR A 86 -3.90 7.69 9.15
N GLN A 87 -3.23 8.83 9.03
CA GLN A 87 -3.82 10.16 9.24
C GLN A 87 -3.43 11.05 8.06
N HIS A 88 -4.40 11.56 7.30
CA HIS A 88 -4.14 12.32 6.06
C HIS A 88 -3.20 11.58 5.07
N GLY A 89 -3.29 10.25 5.00
CA GLY A 89 -2.41 9.40 4.18
C GLY A 89 -1.03 9.09 4.77
N ARG A 90 -0.60 9.76 5.84
CA ARG A 90 0.59 9.40 6.63
C ARG A 90 0.36 8.10 7.37
N VAL A 91 1.27 7.12 7.29
CA VAL A 91 1.23 5.98 8.23
C VAL A 91 1.73 6.45 9.59
N VAL A 92 0.89 6.35 10.61
CA VAL A 92 1.18 6.83 11.97
C VAL A 92 1.38 5.70 12.97
N LYS A 93 0.90 4.50 12.64
CA LYS A 93 1.05 3.30 13.47
C LYS A 93 0.83 2.04 12.66
N THR A 94 1.51 0.96 13.02
CA THR A 94 1.25 -0.39 12.52
C THR A 94 1.16 -1.38 13.69
N LEU A 95 0.45 -2.48 13.48
CA LEU A 95 0.34 -3.58 14.43
C LEU A 95 0.26 -4.91 13.67
N GLY A 96 0.96 -5.94 14.15
CA GLY A 96 0.91 -7.29 13.58
C GLY A 96 1.95 -7.56 12.48
N LEU A 97 2.78 -6.57 12.13
CA LEU A 97 3.96 -6.77 11.28
C LEU A 97 5.13 -7.36 12.09
N ALA A 98 6.15 -7.88 11.40
CA ALA A 98 7.41 -8.28 12.04
C ALA A 98 8.06 -7.09 12.76
N ASP A 99 8.11 -5.96 12.06
CA ASP A 99 8.62 -4.67 12.54
C ASP A 99 7.50 -3.63 12.45
N ASN A 100 7.29 -2.86 13.51
CA ASN A 100 6.13 -1.98 13.63
C ASN A 100 6.52 -0.54 13.94
N LEU A 101 5.80 0.39 13.33
CA LEU A 101 5.77 1.78 13.77
C LEU A 101 4.81 1.90 14.95
N HIS A 102 5.33 2.27 16.12
CA HIS A 102 4.53 2.35 17.34
C HIS A 102 3.92 3.73 17.56
N GLU A 103 4.69 4.78 17.28
CA GLU A 103 4.30 6.17 17.51
C GLU A 103 4.98 7.13 16.54
N VAL A 104 4.21 8.14 16.13
CA VAL A 104 4.68 9.33 15.41
C VAL A 104 4.14 10.54 16.15
N SER A 105 5.02 11.38 16.69
CA SER A 105 4.60 12.58 17.41
C SER A 105 4.39 13.77 16.47
N ASN A 106 3.94 14.90 17.03
CA ASN A 106 3.84 16.18 16.32
C ASN A 106 3.03 16.15 14.99
N LEU A 107 2.00 15.30 14.92
CA LEU A 107 1.17 15.10 13.73
C LEU A 107 0.41 16.36 13.30
N ALA A 108 0.11 17.25 14.24
CA ALA A 108 -0.54 18.53 13.94
C ALA A 108 0.36 19.48 13.13
N GLN A 109 1.66 19.22 13.05
CA GLN A 109 2.62 19.99 12.25
C GLN A 109 3.10 19.21 11.01
N ASP A 110 2.54 18.02 10.73
CA ASP A 110 2.81 17.32 9.47
C ASP A 110 2.25 18.18 8.32
N PRO A 111 3.06 18.55 7.31
CA PRO A 111 2.59 19.32 6.16
C PRO A 111 1.45 18.63 5.39
N LEU A 112 1.26 17.32 5.56
CA LEU A 112 0.09 16.60 5.04
C LEU A 112 -1.23 16.91 5.77
N ALA A 113 -1.20 17.62 6.91
CA ALA A 113 -2.40 18.11 7.58
C ALA A 113 -3.07 19.29 6.85
N ASP A 114 -2.32 20.03 6.02
CA ASP A 114 -2.86 21.04 5.11
C ASP A 114 -2.22 20.90 3.71
N PRO A 115 -2.53 19.79 3.01
CA PRO A 115 -1.81 19.38 1.82
C PRO A 115 -2.12 20.29 0.62
N LEU A 116 -3.22 21.05 0.67
CA LEU A 116 -3.55 21.99 -0.39
C LEU A 116 -2.63 23.22 -0.40
N HIS A 117 -2.12 23.62 0.77
CA HIS A 117 -1.21 24.75 0.94
C HIS A 117 0.26 24.32 1.11
N LEU A 118 0.56 23.02 0.93
CA LEU A 118 1.92 22.51 0.95
C LEU A 118 2.82 23.24 -0.07
N SER A 119 3.94 23.76 0.41
CA SER A 119 4.93 24.50 -0.37
C SER A 119 6.29 23.80 -0.41
N ASP A 120 7.08 24.11 -1.44
CA ASP A 120 8.43 23.58 -1.56
C ASP A 120 9.29 23.98 -0.36
N GLY A 121 10.08 23.04 0.14
CA GLY A 121 10.89 23.22 1.33
C GLY A 121 10.14 23.13 2.66
N ALA A 122 8.83 22.85 2.69
CA ALA A 122 8.09 22.64 3.94
C ALA A 122 8.77 21.55 4.79
N GLY A 123 8.97 21.84 6.07
CA GLY A 123 9.74 21.00 6.98
C GLY A 123 8.87 20.41 8.08
N TRP A 124 9.28 19.25 8.60
CA TRP A 124 8.63 18.61 9.72
C TRP A 124 9.63 17.93 10.64
N THR A 125 9.47 18.12 11.95
CA THR A 125 10.29 17.47 12.99
C THR A 125 9.38 16.75 13.96
N ARG A 126 9.69 15.48 14.24
CA ARG A 126 8.89 14.59 15.08
C ARG A 126 9.75 13.52 15.72
N GLN A 127 9.22 12.91 16.78
CA GLN A 127 9.75 11.67 17.33
C GLN A 127 9.08 10.49 16.64
N LEU A 128 9.89 9.49 16.29
CA LEU A 128 9.44 8.20 15.81
C LEU A 128 9.81 7.14 16.85
N THR A 129 8.90 6.23 17.13
CA THR A 129 9.18 5.01 17.92
C THR A 129 8.80 3.81 17.08
N TRP A 130 9.70 2.85 16.90
CA TRP A 130 9.47 1.65 16.10
C TRP A 130 10.17 0.43 16.67
N SER A 131 9.77 -0.75 16.23
CA SER A 131 10.52 -1.99 16.47
C SER A 131 11.26 -2.40 15.19
N ALA A 132 12.53 -2.78 15.32
CA ALA A 132 13.33 -3.40 14.26
C ALA A 132 14.08 -4.60 14.84
N GLU A 133 14.02 -5.76 14.18
CA GLU A 133 14.73 -6.98 14.59
C GLU A 133 14.45 -7.37 16.07
N GLY A 134 13.22 -7.14 16.52
CA GLY A 134 12.79 -7.44 17.90
C GLY A 134 13.29 -6.45 18.97
N ARG A 135 13.87 -5.30 18.58
CA ARG A 135 14.31 -4.23 19.49
C ARG A 135 13.50 -2.97 19.27
N PHE A 136 13.32 -2.17 20.33
CA PHE A 136 12.68 -0.87 20.24
C PHE A 136 13.72 0.21 19.94
N HIS A 137 13.34 1.11 19.04
CA HIS A 137 14.12 2.26 18.61
C HIS A 137 13.28 3.52 18.78
N ALA A 138 13.95 4.64 19.07
CA ALA A 138 13.32 5.95 19.13
C ALA A 138 14.29 7.01 18.63
N ALA A 139 13.83 7.86 17.72
CA ALA A 139 14.68 8.88 17.11
C ALA A 139 13.90 10.12 16.72
N THR A 140 14.62 11.25 16.73
CA THR A 140 14.13 12.49 16.12
C THR A 140 14.35 12.43 14.62
N ALA A 141 13.25 12.48 13.88
CA ALA A 141 13.25 12.54 12.44
C ALA A 141 13.00 13.99 11.99
N ILE A 142 13.82 14.46 11.05
CA ILE A 142 13.67 15.75 10.40
C ILE A 142 13.41 15.48 8.92
N SER A 143 12.41 16.14 8.33
CA SER A 143 12.11 15.98 6.92
C SER A 143 11.84 17.29 6.21
N ARG A 144 11.99 17.24 4.88
CA ARG A 144 11.70 18.34 3.97
C ARG A 144 10.96 17.83 2.74
N PHE A 145 9.92 18.57 2.35
CA PHE A 145 9.12 18.29 1.17
C PHE A 145 9.65 19.04 -0.06
N THR A 146 9.70 18.34 -1.19
CA THR A 146 10.06 18.88 -2.50
C THR A 146 8.97 18.53 -3.51
N ARG A 147 8.55 19.51 -4.32
CA ARG A 147 7.53 19.29 -5.35
C ARG A 147 8.14 18.51 -6.52
N LEU A 148 7.49 17.42 -6.90
CA LEU A 148 7.81 16.67 -8.11
C LEU A 148 6.85 17.04 -9.25
N GLN A 149 7.08 16.44 -10.42
CA GLN A 149 6.17 16.56 -11.55
C GLN A 149 4.78 16.00 -11.18
N ASP A 150 3.74 16.79 -11.45
CA ASP A 150 2.35 16.38 -11.27
C ASP A 150 2.00 15.17 -12.14
N GLN A 151 1.13 14.31 -11.63
CA GLN A 151 0.76 13.06 -12.27
C GLN A 151 -0.76 12.88 -12.25
N VAL A 152 -1.27 12.16 -13.25
CA VAL A 152 -2.67 11.72 -13.26
C VAL A 152 -2.69 10.23 -12.93
N LEU A 153 -3.29 9.88 -11.79
CA LEU A 153 -3.49 8.49 -11.41
C LEU A 153 -4.76 7.94 -12.08
N ASP A 154 -4.70 6.70 -12.54
CA ASP A 154 -5.88 5.91 -12.89
C ASP A 154 -6.23 5.00 -11.72
N LEU A 155 -7.32 5.31 -11.04
CA LEU A 155 -7.79 4.61 -9.86
C LEU A 155 -9.07 3.88 -10.22
N THR A 156 -8.92 2.70 -10.82
CA THR A 156 -10.02 1.85 -11.28
C THR A 156 -10.96 2.58 -12.24
N GLY A 157 -10.42 3.21 -13.29
CA GLY A 157 -11.19 3.94 -14.31
C GLY A 157 -11.42 5.41 -13.98
N HIS A 158 -11.12 5.84 -12.75
CA HIS A 158 -11.22 7.24 -12.33
C HIS A 158 -9.87 7.94 -12.47
N ARG A 159 -9.80 8.94 -13.36
CA ARG A 159 -8.59 9.75 -13.54
C ARG A 159 -8.53 10.86 -12.52
N VAL A 160 -7.50 10.85 -11.68
CA VAL A 160 -7.32 11.83 -10.59
C VAL A 160 -6.03 12.60 -10.80
N ALA A 161 -6.15 13.92 -10.99
CA ALA A 161 -5.01 14.81 -11.10
C ALA A 161 -4.40 15.06 -9.72
N CYS A 162 -3.12 14.71 -9.58
CA CYS A 162 -2.39 14.73 -8.32
C CYS A 162 -1.15 15.63 -8.39
N ARG A 163 -0.95 16.41 -7.32
CA ARG A 163 0.34 17.01 -6.98
C ARG A 163 1.20 15.95 -6.34
N VAL A 164 2.40 15.75 -6.86
CA VAL A 164 3.32 14.73 -6.34
C VAL A 164 4.38 15.38 -5.48
N TRP A 165 4.51 14.91 -4.26
CA TRP A 165 5.46 15.47 -3.29
C TRP A 165 6.39 14.37 -2.79
N GLN A 166 7.69 14.64 -2.85
CA GLN A 166 8.69 13.82 -2.18
C GLN A 166 9.02 14.43 -0.83
N GLU A 167 9.02 13.61 0.21
CA GLU A 167 9.55 13.96 1.51
C GLU A 167 10.87 13.23 1.71
N GLU A 168 11.97 13.97 1.86
CA GLU A 168 13.24 13.41 2.33
C GLU A 168 13.24 13.43 3.86
N VAL A 169 13.54 12.30 4.49
CA VAL A 169 13.57 12.14 5.94
C VAL A 169 14.95 11.71 6.39
N THR A 170 15.48 12.32 7.45
CA THR A 170 16.71 11.91 8.11
C THR A 170 16.46 11.61 9.58
N ALA A 171 16.93 10.46 10.06
CA ALA A 171 16.96 10.08 11.48
C ALA A 171 18.13 9.11 11.73
N GLU A 172 18.80 9.23 12.87
CA GLU A 172 19.95 8.36 13.25
C GLU A 172 21.03 8.20 12.16
N GLY A 173 21.27 9.24 11.35
CA GLY A 173 22.24 9.19 10.25
C GLY A 173 21.78 8.40 9.02
N LYS A 174 20.59 7.80 9.04
CA LYS A 174 19.91 7.22 7.87
C LYS A 174 19.06 8.27 7.18
N THR A 175 18.95 8.16 5.85
CA THR A 175 18.08 9.02 5.02
C THR A 175 17.25 8.17 4.09
N TRP A 176 15.96 8.48 4.00
CA TRP A 176 15.02 7.79 3.11
C TRP A 176 14.01 8.79 2.50
N HIS A 177 13.23 8.31 1.53
CA HIS A 177 12.28 9.14 0.80
C HIS A 177 10.88 8.55 0.85
N ASN A 178 9.90 9.41 1.16
CA ASN A 178 8.49 9.11 1.00
C ASN A 178 7.94 9.90 -0.20
N ILE A 179 6.90 9.38 -0.85
CA ILE A 179 6.23 10.08 -1.96
C ILE A 179 4.72 10.05 -1.73
N PHE A 180 4.09 11.20 -1.92
CA PHE A 180 2.65 11.40 -1.73
C PHE A 180 2.03 11.96 -3.00
N TRP A 181 0.94 11.34 -3.47
CA TRP A 181 0.12 11.85 -4.56
C TRP A 181 -1.13 12.47 -3.97
N ILE A 182 -1.17 13.79 -3.97
CA ILE A 182 -2.22 14.60 -3.35
C ILE A 182 -3.20 15.04 -4.42
N ASP A 183 -4.47 14.67 -4.29
CA ASP A 183 -5.55 15.14 -5.15
C ASP A 183 -5.55 16.68 -5.20
N THR A 184 -5.44 17.22 -6.41
CA THR A 184 -5.36 18.67 -6.65
C THR A 184 -6.58 19.46 -6.16
N THR A 185 -7.74 18.81 -6.07
CA THR A 185 -9.01 19.43 -5.71
C THR A 185 -9.34 19.22 -4.23
N THR A 186 -9.25 17.99 -3.76
CA THR A 186 -9.69 17.64 -2.38
C THR A 186 -8.59 17.75 -1.35
N GLY A 187 -7.32 17.72 -1.77
CA GLY A 187 -6.17 17.62 -0.87
C GLY A 187 -5.96 16.22 -0.29
N GLN A 188 -6.82 15.25 -0.60
CA GLN A 188 -6.65 13.90 -0.08
C GLN A 188 -5.41 13.24 -0.71
N VAL A 189 -4.61 12.57 0.11
CA VAL A 189 -3.56 11.66 -0.39
C VAL A 189 -4.23 10.44 -1.01
N ARG A 190 -4.06 10.25 -2.32
CA ARG A 190 -4.66 9.15 -3.09
C ARG A 190 -3.73 7.96 -3.25
N GLN A 191 -2.43 8.21 -3.20
CA GLN A 191 -1.41 7.18 -3.16
C GLN A 191 -0.26 7.67 -2.27
N SER A 192 0.40 6.74 -1.58
CA SER A 192 1.63 7.03 -0.84
C SER A 192 2.62 5.88 -0.98
N ARG A 193 3.91 6.20 -1.03
CA ARG A 193 5.00 5.27 -0.72
C ARG A 193 5.78 5.82 0.45
N GLN A 194 5.88 5.05 1.53
CA GLN A 194 6.46 5.50 2.79
C GLN A 194 7.43 4.45 3.31
N THR A 195 8.57 4.87 3.83
CA THR A 195 9.40 4.02 4.68
C THR A 195 9.21 4.42 6.14
N LEU A 196 8.92 3.43 6.98
CA LEU A 196 8.68 3.60 8.40
C LEU A 196 9.97 3.32 9.18
N GLY A 197 10.14 4.02 10.30
CA GLY A 197 11.10 3.68 11.35
C GLY A 197 12.51 3.33 10.84
N GLY A 198 13.32 4.34 10.47
CA GLY A 198 14.74 4.09 10.20
C GLY A 198 15.04 3.32 8.90
N ASP A 199 14.18 3.43 7.88
CA ASP A 199 14.34 2.79 6.57
C ASP A 199 14.10 1.27 6.52
N ASP A 200 13.47 0.70 7.55
CA ASP A 200 13.39 -0.76 7.71
C ASP A 200 12.09 -1.37 7.12
N VAL A 201 10.99 -0.60 7.04
CA VAL A 201 9.69 -1.10 6.57
C VAL A 201 9.09 -0.20 5.50
N SER A 202 8.86 -0.72 4.29
CA SER A 202 8.17 0.01 3.22
C SER A 202 6.66 -0.25 3.23
N VAL A 203 5.86 0.81 3.06
CA VAL A 203 4.41 0.75 2.94
C VAL A 203 3.96 1.56 1.74
N GLU A 204 3.28 0.89 0.81
CA GLU A 204 2.59 1.53 -0.32
C GLU A 204 1.08 1.44 -0.11
N THR A 205 0.39 2.55 -0.31
CA THR A 205 -1.07 2.61 -0.25
C THR A 205 -1.61 3.27 -1.51
N THR A 206 -2.74 2.77 -2.03
CA THR A 206 -3.49 3.39 -3.11
C THR A 206 -4.97 3.39 -2.74
N ILE A 207 -5.53 4.56 -2.47
CA ILE A 207 -6.93 4.74 -2.08
C ILE A 207 -7.83 4.58 -3.30
N LEU A 208 -8.55 3.45 -3.35
CA LEU A 208 -9.49 3.12 -4.42
C LEU A 208 -10.81 3.85 -4.20
N LYS A 209 -11.32 3.78 -2.97
CA LYS A 209 -12.51 4.50 -2.54
C LYS A 209 -12.20 5.27 -1.25
N PRO A 210 -12.21 6.60 -1.26
CA PRO A 210 -11.93 7.39 -0.07
C PRO A 210 -13.05 7.25 0.97
N ALA A 211 -12.70 7.48 2.24
CA ALA A 211 -13.69 7.63 3.29
C ALA A 211 -14.57 8.85 3.02
N LYS A 212 -15.86 8.72 3.32
CA LYS A 212 -16.78 9.86 3.29
C LYS A 212 -16.48 10.71 4.52
N SER A 213 -16.24 12.01 4.30
CA SER A 213 -16.14 13.02 5.35
C SER A 213 -17.51 13.33 5.96
#